data_AF-A0A8X7W6S3-F1
#
_entry.id   AF-A0A8X7W6S3-F1
#
_cell.length_a   1.000
_cell.length_b   1.000
_cell.length_c   1.000
_cell.angle_alpha   90.00
_cell.angle_beta   90.00
_cell.angle_gamma   90.00
#
_symmetry.space_group_name_H-M   'P 1'
#
loop_
_entity.id
_entity.type
_entity.pdbx_description
1 polymer ?
#
loop_
_entity_poly.entity_id
_entity_poly.type
_entity_poly.pdbx_seq_one_letter_code
_entity_poly.pdbx_strand_id
1 'polypeptide(L)'
;MHGKLEQKQRQTLINEFNDPKSKAKVLLASTKACSEGINLVGASRVILLDVVWNPAVERQAISRAYRIGQKRIVYTYHLVAKGTPEGPKYCKQAQKDRISELVFACSSRPDKGKEKIAEAVTEDKVLDTMVKHLKLGDILTTLLFNQRKLI
;
A
#
# COMPACT_ATOMS: atom_id res chain seq x y z
N MET A 1 3.02 13.55 8.94
CA MET A 1 4.17 13.98 8.15
C MET A 1 3.72 14.64 6.85
N HIS A 2 4.05 15.91 6.64
CA HIS A 2 3.62 16.70 5.48
C HIS A 2 4.75 17.64 5.00
N GLY A 3 4.62 18.22 3.81
CA GLY A 3 5.73 18.91 3.12
C GLY A 3 6.25 20.21 3.77
N LYS A 4 5.54 20.77 4.75
CA LYS A 4 5.99 21.97 5.48
C LYS A 4 6.90 21.65 6.68
N LEU A 5 7.05 20.38 7.04
CA LEU A 5 7.95 19.96 8.12
C LEU A 5 9.40 20.05 7.67
N GLU A 6 10.25 20.58 8.56
CA GLU A 6 11.69 20.58 8.37
C GLU A 6 12.25 19.15 8.28
N GLN A 7 13.34 19.00 7.54
CA GLN A 7 13.97 17.70 7.29
C GLN A 7 14.40 17.01 8.59
N LYS A 8 14.93 17.76 9.57
CA LYS A 8 15.35 17.20 10.87
C LYS A 8 14.18 16.61 11.64
N GLN A 9 13.09 17.37 11.79
CA GLN A 9 11.89 16.92 12.49
C GLN A 9 11.28 15.69 11.81
N ARG A 10 11.28 15.68 10.48
CA ARG A 10 10.82 14.55 9.69
C ARG A 10 11.62 13.28 9.95
N GLN A 11 12.95 13.40 9.99
CA GLN A 11 13.81 12.26 10.29
C GLN A 11 13.58 11.72 11.69
N THR A 12 13.36 12.60 12.68
CA THR A 12 13.00 12.18 14.04
C THR A 12 11.72 11.34 14.07
N LEU A 13 10.66 11.79 13.38
CA LEU A 13 9.39 11.05 13.29
C LEU A 13 9.56 9.69 12.60
N ILE A 14 10.39 9.62 11.54
CA ILE A 14 10.68 8.37 10.83
C ILE A 14 11.45 7.40 11.75
N ASN A 15 12.45 7.90 12.48
CA ASN A 15 13.23 7.10 13.41
C ASN A 15 12.35 6.56 14.55
N GLU A 16 11.49 7.42 15.12
CA GLU A 16 10.55 7.03 16.15
C GLU A 16 9.55 5.97 15.66
N PHE A 17 9.05 6.09 14.43
CA PHE A 17 8.15 5.09 13.84
C PHE A 17 8.85 3.75 13.54
N ASN A 18 10.13 3.79 13.16
CA ASN A 18 10.90 2.58 12.88
C ASN A 18 11.39 1.87 14.15
N ASP A 19 11.41 2.53 15.31
CA ASP A 19 11.79 1.91 16.57
C ASP A 19 10.68 0.97 17.09
N PRO A 20 10.92 -0.35 17.21
CA PRO A 20 9.93 -1.28 17.73
C PRO A 20 9.50 -0.97 19.19
N LYS A 21 10.36 -0.30 19.98
CA LYS A 21 10.07 0.09 21.37
C LYS A 21 9.23 1.36 21.46
N SER A 22 9.07 2.10 20.36
CA SER A 22 8.27 3.31 20.34
C SER A 22 6.78 3.03 20.57
N LYS A 23 6.13 3.99 21.22
CA LYS A 23 4.66 4.04 21.37
C LYS A 23 3.97 4.47 20.08
N ALA A 24 4.68 5.12 19.16
CA ALA A 24 4.14 5.56 17.88
C ALA A 24 3.91 4.37 16.93
N LYS A 25 2.68 3.84 16.93
CA LYS A 25 2.29 2.71 16.05
C LYS A 25 1.73 3.12 14.69
N VAL A 26 1.32 4.38 14.55
CA VAL A 26 0.67 4.90 13.34
C VAL A 26 1.41 6.14 12.87
N LEU A 27 1.73 6.20 11.58
CA LEU A 27 2.31 7.36 10.92
C LEU A 27 1.40 7.78 9.76
N LEU A 28 0.86 8.99 9.84
CA LEU A 28 0.16 9.62 8.72
C LEU A 28 1.18 10.36 7.85
N ALA A 29 1.22 10.05 6.55
CA ALA A 29 2.12 10.70 5.61
C ALA A 29 1.35 11.10 4.35
N SER A 30 1.65 12.27 3.80
CA SER A 30 1.15 12.63 2.47
C SER A 30 1.93 11.90 1.38
N THR A 31 1.27 11.55 0.29
CA THR A 31 1.91 10.86 -0.85
C THR A 31 3.08 11.65 -1.42
N LYS A 32 2.99 12.98 -1.41
CA LYS A 32 4.10 13.88 -1.79
C LYS A 32 5.30 13.77 -0.85
N ALA A 33 5.08 13.66 0.45
CA ALA A 33 6.19 13.51 1.40
C ALA A 33 6.87 12.13 1.27
N CYS A 34 6.17 11.12 0.73
CA CYS A 34 6.73 9.81 0.44
C CYS A 34 7.65 9.77 -0.80
N SER A 35 7.56 10.75 -1.72
CA SER A 35 8.41 10.79 -2.92
C SER A 35 9.85 11.21 -2.64
N GLU A 36 10.14 11.71 -1.44
CA GLU A 36 11.48 12.18 -1.04
C GLU A 36 12.43 11.05 -0.59
N GLY A 37 12.09 9.79 -0.85
CA GLY A 37 13.02 8.67 -0.62
C GLY A 37 13.11 8.18 0.83
N ILE A 38 12.09 8.43 1.65
CA ILE A 38 12.03 8.02 3.07
C ILE A 38 12.09 6.49 3.29
N ASN A 39 12.38 6.07 4.52
CA ASN A 39 12.47 4.66 4.90
C ASN A 39 11.47 4.30 5.99
N LEU A 40 10.49 3.43 5.68
CA LEU A 40 9.39 3.06 6.59
C LEU A 40 9.39 1.55 6.87
N VAL A 41 10.57 0.95 7.05
CA VAL A 41 10.76 -0.49 7.32
C VAL A 41 10.05 -0.96 8.60
N GLY A 42 9.77 -0.05 9.54
CA GLY A 42 8.95 -0.32 10.72
C GLY A 42 7.45 -0.50 10.44
N ALA A 43 6.97 -0.25 9.22
CA ALA A 43 5.57 -0.50 8.86
C ALA A 43 5.31 -1.99 8.62
N SER A 44 4.16 -2.50 9.08
CA SER A 44 3.64 -3.82 8.70
C SER A 44 2.38 -3.72 7.83
N ARG A 45 1.76 -2.54 7.79
CA ARG A 45 0.49 -2.29 7.12
C ARG A 45 0.56 -0.90 6.50
N VAL A 46 0.12 -0.79 5.25
CA VAL A 46 0.04 0.45 4.48
C VAL A 46 -1.41 0.63 4.07
N ILE A 47 -2.01 1.75 4.46
CA ILE A 47 -3.38 2.09 4.09
C ILE A 47 -3.31 3.28 3.15
N LEU A 48 -3.81 3.09 1.94
CA LEU A 48 -3.97 4.12 0.92
C LEU A 48 -5.39 4.66 1.02
N LEU A 49 -5.49 5.91 1.47
CA LEU A 49 -6.77 6.60 1.66
C LEU A 49 -7.29 7.23 0.38
N ASP A 50 -6.40 7.64 -0.53
CA ASP A 50 -6.74 8.30 -1.78
C ASP A 50 -6.24 7.50 -2.98
N VAL A 51 -7.06 7.46 -4.03
CA VAL A 51 -6.68 6.89 -5.33
C VAL A 51 -5.89 7.94 -6.12
N VAL A 52 -4.67 7.62 -6.56
CA VAL A 52 -3.84 8.53 -7.38
C VAL A 52 -3.98 8.23 -8.88
N TRP A 53 -3.85 9.26 -9.73
CA TRP A 53 -3.97 9.07 -11.19
C TRP A 53 -2.80 8.32 -11.83
N ASN A 54 -1.64 8.34 -11.18
CA ASN A 54 -0.41 7.70 -11.64
C ASN A 54 -0.07 6.53 -10.69
N PRO A 55 -0.20 5.27 -11.14
CA PRO A 55 0.08 4.11 -10.30
C PRO A 55 1.53 4.04 -9.82
N ALA A 56 2.48 4.61 -10.55
CA ALA A 56 3.89 4.61 -10.16
C ALA A 56 4.14 5.34 -8.83
N VAL A 57 3.37 6.40 -8.56
CA VAL A 57 3.48 7.19 -7.32
C VAL A 57 3.08 6.33 -6.12
N GLU A 58 1.98 5.57 -6.26
CA GLU A 58 1.51 4.66 -5.23
C GLU A 58 2.48 3.50 -5.00
N ARG A 59 2.95 2.87 -6.08
CA ARG A 59 3.97 1.81 -6.04
C ARG A 59 5.24 2.30 -5.34
N GLN A 60 5.65 3.54 -5.59
CA GLN A 60 6.78 4.16 -4.92
C GLN A 60 6.53 4.38 -3.43
N ALA A 61 5.32 4.80 -3.04
CA ALA A 61 4.95 4.95 -1.64
C ALA A 61 4.97 3.59 -0.90
N ILE A 62 4.38 2.54 -1.48
CA ILE A 62 4.40 1.17 -0.93
C ILE A 62 5.84 0.66 -0.81
N SER A 63 6.70 0.94 -1.80
CA SER A 63 8.13 0.55 -1.77
C SER A 63 8.94 1.19 -0.62
N ARG A 64 8.41 2.23 0.03
CA ARG A 64 9.05 2.79 1.24
C ARG A 64 8.89 1.87 2.46
N ALA A 65 7.81 1.11 2.52
CA ALA A 65 7.55 0.11 3.57
C ALA A 65 8.05 -1.29 3.18
N TYR A 66 7.88 -1.67 1.91
CA TYR A 66 8.46 -2.89 1.35
C TYR A 66 9.88 -2.62 0.86
N ARG A 67 10.84 -2.65 1.79
CA ARG A 67 12.25 -2.36 1.53
C ARG A 67 13.17 -3.35 2.25
N ILE A 68 14.41 -3.43 1.78
CA ILE A 68 15.47 -4.21 2.43
C ILE A 68 15.58 -3.82 3.91
N GLY A 69 15.57 -4.82 4.79
CA GLY A 69 15.52 -4.65 6.25
C GLY A 69 14.16 -4.93 6.87
N GLN A 70 13.11 -5.12 6.06
CA GLN A 70 11.80 -5.54 6.54
C GLN A 70 11.83 -6.98 7.06
N LYS A 71 11.26 -7.19 8.26
CA LYS A 71 11.18 -8.50 8.92
C LYS A 71 9.77 -9.09 8.94
N ARG A 72 8.74 -8.29 8.64
CA ARG A 72 7.32 -8.68 8.70
C ARG A 72 6.68 -8.60 7.33
N ILE A 73 5.62 -9.37 7.11
CA ILE A 73 4.77 -9.25 5.93
C ILE A 73 4.14 -7.85 5.94
N VAL A 74 4.18 -7.18 4.79
CA VAL A 74 3.58 -5.85 4.60
C VAL A 74 2.25 -6.03 3.87
N TYR A 75 1.15 -5.72 4.55
CA TYR A 75 -0.17 -5.69 3.93
C TYR A 75 -0.47 -4.30 3.38
N THR A 76 -1.05 -4.22 2.19
CA THR A 76 -1.48 -2.95 1.58
C THR A 76 -2.99 -2.97 1.41
N TYR A 77 -3.66 -1.91 1.86
CA TYR A 77 -5.10 -1.73 1.69
C TYR A 77 -5.37 -0.47 0.88
N HIS A 78 -6.26 -0.60 -0.09
CA HIS A 78 -6.86 0.51 -0.79
C HIS A 78 -8.25 0.73 -0.23
N LEU A 79 -8.46 1.89 0.39
CA LEU A 79 -9.80 2.31 0.75
C LEU A 79 -10.37 3.09 -0.44
N VAL A 80 -11.49 2.62 -0.95
CA VAL A 80 -12.19 3.23 -2.09
C VAL A 80 -13.64 3.44 -1.66
N ALA A 81 -14.08 4.69 -1.60
CA ALA A 81 -15.44 4.99 -1.20
C ALA A 81 -16.44 4.58 -2.29
N LYS A 82 -17.51 3.89 -1.89
CA LYS A 82 -18.62 3.54 -2.79
C LYS A 82 -19.48 4.77 -3.08
N GLY A 83 -19.93 4.92 -4.32
CA GLY A 83 -20.77 6.05 -4.73
C GLY A 83 -20.01 7.36 -4.99
N THR A 84 -18.69 7.36 -4.83
CA THR A 84 -17.81 8.49 -5.18
C THR A 84 -17.13 8.23 -6.54
N PRO A 85 -16.56 9.26 -7.19
CA PRO A 85 -15.76 9.07 -8.41
C PRO A 85 -14.46 8.27 -8.21
N GLU A 86 -14.14 7.83 -6.99
CA GLU A 86 -12.93 7.06 -6.68
C GLU A 86 -12.93 5.68 -7.31
N GLY A 87 -14.08 5.00 -7.38
CA GLY A 87 -14.19 3.68 -8.02
C GLY A 87 -13.79 3.69 -9.50
N PRO A 88 -14.42 4.52 -10.35
CA PRO A 88 -14.00 4.66 -11.74
C PRO A 88 -12.55 5.12 -11.92
N LYS A 89 -12.06 5.99 -11.02
CA LYS A 89 -10.66 6.44 -11.03
C LYS A 89 -9.69 5.29 -10.75
N TYR A 90 -10.01 4.42 -9.79
CA TYR A 90 -9.23 3.23 -9.47
C TYR A 90 -9.18 2.25 -10.65
N CYS A 91 -10.32 2.01 -11.32
CA CYS A 91 -10.36 1.18 -12.53
C CYS A 91 -9.43 1.71 -13.64
N LYS A 92 -9.43 3.04 -13.88
CA LYS A 92 -8.53 3.67 -14.86
C LYS A 92 -7.07 3.57 -14.43
N GLN A 93 -6.77 3.71 -13.16
CA GLN A 93 -5.42 3.54 -12.62
C GLN A 93 -4.91 2.11 -12.85
N ALA A 94 -5.74 1.10 -12.55
CA ALA A 94 -5.40 -0.31 -12.77
C ALA A 94 -5.15 -0.62 -14.26
N GLN A 95 -5.93 -0.03 -15.17
CA GLN A 95 -5.69 -0.15 -16.61
C GLN A 95 -4.33 0.44 -17.02
N LYS A 96 -3.98 1.63 -16.50
CA LYS A 96 -2.66 2.24 -16.75
C LYS A 96 -1.53 1.35 -16.24
N ASP A 97 -1.71 0.75 -15.06
CA ASP A 97 -0.68 -0.12 -14.47
C ASP A 97 -0.49 -1.39 -15.30
N ARG A 98 -1.58 -2.04 -15.72
CA ARG A 98 -1.53 -3.21 -16.59
C ARG A 98 -0.82 -2.93 -17.92
N ILE A 99 -1.12 -1.81 -18.57
CA ILE A 99 -0.46 -1.44 -19.83
C ILE A 99 1.03 -1.24 -19.61
N SER A 100 1.41 -0.54 -18.53
CA SER A 100 2.81 -0.37 -18.14
C SER A 100 3.51 -1.72 -17.98
N GLU A 101 2.90 -2.65 -17.25
CA GLU A 101 3.46 -3.99 -17.06
C GLU A 101 3.65 -4.77 -18.35
N LEU A 102 2.69 -4.71 -19.29
CA LEU A 102 2.82 -5.38 -20.59
C LEU A 102 4.01 -4.86 -21.41
N VAL A 103 4.25 -3.55 -21.38
CA VAL A 103 5.38 -2.93 -22.10
C VAL A 103 6.72 -3.41 -21.51
N PHE A 104 6.83 -3.50 -20.19
CA PHE A 104 8.06 -3.93 -19.52
C PHE A 104 8.23 -5.46 -19.44
N ALA A 105 7.15 -6.24 -19.58
CA ALA A 105 7.23 -7.70 -19.62
C ALA A 105 7.95 -8.20 -20.90
N CYS A 106 7.78 -7.49 -22.02
CA CYS A 106 8.38 -7.89 -23.30
C CYS A 106 9.92 -7.79 -23.33
N SER A 107 10.51 -6.98 -22.45
CA SER A 107 11.96 -6.80 -22.36
C SER A 107 12.66 -7.71 -21.35
N SER A 108 11.92 -8.52 -20.59
CA SER A 108 12.47 -9.40 -19.55
C SER A 108 12.26 -10.89 -19.88
N ARG A 109 13.33 -11.69 -19.78
CA ARG A 109 13.26 -13.15 -19.91
C ARG A 109 12.33 -13.70 -18.82
N PRO A 110 11.52 -14.75 -19.10
CA PRO A 110 10.60 -15.30 -18.11
C PRO A 110 11.39 -15.89 -16.94
N ASP A 111 11.40 -15.17 -15.82
CA ASP A 111 11.97 -15.65 -14.56
C ASP A 111 10.96 -16.64 -13.94
N LYS A 112 11.30 -17.94 -13.95
CA LYS A 112 10.45 -19.08 -13.54
C LYS A 112 10.09 -19.11 -12.03
N GLY A 113 10.24 -18.00 -11.30
CA GLY A 113 10.15 -17.95 -9.84
C GLY A 113 8.84 -17.43 -9.24
N LYS A 114 7.85 -17.00 -10.04
CA LYS A 114 6.74 -16.15 -9.55
C LYS A 114 5.37 -16.82 -9.37
N GLU A 115 5.25 -18.14 -9.42
CA GLU A 115 3.93 -18.80 -9.28
C GLU A 115 3.53 -19.13 -7.82
N LYS A 116 4.43 -19.06 -6.83
CA LYS A 116 4.15 -19.54 -5.46
C LYS A 116 3.73 -18.49 -4.41
N ILE A 117 3.46 -17.23 -4.78
CA ILE A 117 3.11 -16.18 -3.79
C ILE A 117 1.58 -16.04 -3.63
N ALA A 118 0.78 -16.74 -4.42
CA ALA A 118 -0.69 -16.67 -4.29
C ALA A 118 -1.24 -17.46 -3.10
N GLU A 119 -0.62 -18.59 -2.75
CA GLU A 119 -1.10 -19.49 -1.68
C GLU A 119 -0.66 -19.07 -0.27
N ALA A 120 0.37 -18.23 -0.15
CA ALA A 120 0.84 -17.69 1.11
C ALA A 120 0.28 -16.28 1.41
N VAL A 121 -0.87 -15.93 0.85
CA VAL A 121 -1.67 -14.81 1.40
C VAL A 121 -2.22 -15.30 2.73
N THR A 122 -1.36 -15.25 3.76
CA THR A 122 -1.73 -15.46 5.15
C THR A 122 -3.00 -14.68 5.42
N GLU A 123 -4.04 -15.39 5.84
CA GLU A 123 -5.28 -14.80 6.32
C GLU A 123 -4.94 -13.66 7.28
N ASP A 124 -5.27 -12.44 6.86
CA ASP A 124 -4.97 -11.27 7.66
C ASP A 124 -5.99 -11.18 8.78
N LYS A 125 -5.65 -11.80 9.92
CA LYS A 125 -6.48 -11.81 11.13
C LYS A 125 -6.97 -10.42 11.53
N VAL A 126 -6.20 -9.37 11.25
CA VAL A 126 -6.62 -8.00 11.58
C VAL A 126 -7.71 -7.51 10.63
N LEU A 127 -7.57 -7.72 9.32
CA LEU A 127 -8.63 -7.40 8.36
C LEU A 127 -9.91 -8.18 8.70
N ASP A 128 -9.78 -9.46 9.04
CA ASP A 128 -10.92 -10.28 9.49
C ASP A 128 -11.59 -9.69 10.74
N THR A 129 -10.80 -9.26 11.73
CA THR A 129 -11.37 -8.60 12.92
C THR A 129 -12.02 -7.26 12.60
N MET A 130 -11.48 -6.49 11.65
CA MET A 130 -12.02 -5.20 11.24
C MET A 130 -13.38 -5.36 10.53
N VAL A 131 -13.50 -6.35 9.64
CA VAL A 131 -14.74 -6.63 8.91
C VAL A 131 -15.83 -7.18 9.84
N LYS A 132 -15.45 -8.02 10.82
CA LYS A 132 -16.38 -8.57 11.83
C LYS A 132 -16.89 -7.52 12.83
N HIS A 133 -16.29 -6.34 12.89
CA HIS A 133 -16.65 -5.32 13.86
C HIS A 133 -17.93 -4.58 13.43
N LEU A 134 -18.99 -4.67 14.25
CA LEU A 134 -20.36 -4.20 13.94
C LEU A 134 -20.47 -2.75 13.44
N LYS A 135 -19.60 -1.84 13.90
CA LYS A 135 -19.62 -0.41 13.48
C LYS A 135 -18.83 -0.12 12.20
N LEU A 136 -17.87 -0.98 11.85
CA LEU A 136 -16.95 -0.79 10.73
C LEU A 136 -17.30 -1.68 9.54
N GLY A 137 -18.01 -2.79 9.78
CA GLY A 137 -18.48 -3.71 8.74
C GLY A 137 -19.27 -2.99 7.65
N ASP A 138 -20.20 -2.10 8.01
CA ASP A 138 -21.02 -1.37 7.02
C ASP A 138 -20.19 -0.44 6.12
N ILE A 139 -19.05 0.05 6.60
CA ILE A 139 -18.12 0.90 5.84
C ILE A 139 -17.20 0.03 4.95
N LEU A 140 -16.84 -1.17 5.42
CA LEU A 140 -15.87 -2.06 4.79
C LEU A 140 -16.49 -3.18 3.95
N THR A 141 -17.83 -3.30 3.93
CA THR A 141 -18.58 -4.41 3.30
C THR A 141 -18.41 -4.51 1.79
N THR A 142 -18.05 -3.42 1.11
CA THR A 142 -17.72 -3.47 -0.33
C THR A 142 -16.23 -3.73 -0.50
N LEU A 143 -15.77 -4.89 -0.04
CA LEU A 143 -14.48 -5.43 -0.44
C LEU A 143 -14.56 -5.70 -1.94
N LEU A 144 -14.05 -4.78 -2.76
CA LEU A 144 -13.71 -5.06 -4.15
C LEU A 144 -12.51 -6.02 -4.14
N PHE A 145 -12.78 -7.29 -3.82
CA PHE A 145 -11.83 -8.37 -4.04
C PHE A 145 -11.73 -8.60 -5.54
N ASN A 146 -11.01 -7.73 -6.25
CA ASN A 146 -10.73 -7.98 -7.66
C ASN A 146 -9.38 -7.40 -8.09
N GLN A 147 -8.34 -8.23 -7.96
CA GLN A 147 -7.25 -8.35 -8.94
C GLN A 147 -6.62 -9.75 -8.79
N ARG A 148 -7.32 -10.83 -9.20
CA ARG A 148 -6.68 -12.13 -9.49
C ARG A 148 -7.51 -13.16 -10.27
N LYS A 149 -8.47 -12.72 -11.07
CA LYS A 149 -9.05 -13.54 -12.16
C LYS A 149 -9.11 -12.71 -13.43
N LEU A 150 -7.96 -12.52 -14.05
CA LEU A 150 -7.87 -12.17 -15.47
C LEU A 150 -6.73 -13.01 -16.05
N ILE A 151 -7.16 -14.17 -16.56
CA ILE A 151 -6.44 -15.19 -17.33
C ILE A 151 -5.49 -16.05 -16.51
#